data_AF-A0A947NC35-F1
#
_entry.id   AF-A0A947NC35-F1
#
_cell.length_a   1.000
_cell.length_b   1.000
_cell.length_c   1.000
_cell.angle_alpha   90.00
_cell.angle_beta   90.00
_cell.angle_gamma   90.00
#
_symmetry.space_group_name_H-M   'P 1'
#
loop_
_entity.id
_entity.type
_entity.pdbx_description
1 polymer ?
#
loop_
_entity_poly.entity_id
_entity_poly.type
_entity_poly.pdbx_seq_one_letter_code
_entity_poly.pdbx_strand_id
1 'polypeptide(L)'
;ALLFTTVVLDWHSTENLYIIVLGYVESAIIFIVTFDFMYSRIKKDKEISKFSQPSDWFFVIWLFLMGLTAFIVRVFIDTNLLENNIWMYLFHLIILVQWALIIVPFGKWAHFLYRPFAIYFDGIKNSVKI
;
A
#
# COMPACT_ATOMS: atom_id res chain seq x y z
N ALA A 1 10.55 -1.64 -16.84
CA ALA A 1 10.94 -3.07 -16.98
C ALA A 1 10.41 -3.94 -15.84
N LEU A 2 10.08 -3.37 -14.67
CA LEU A 2 9.78 -4.05 -13.41
C LEU A 2 8.99 -3.03 -12.56
N LEU A 3 7.75 -3.23 -12.09
CA LEU A 3 7.07 -2.17 -11.29
C LEU A 3 7.78 -1.91 -9.93
N PHE A 4 8.41 -2.93 -9.35
CA PHE A 4 9.84 -3.05 -9.01
C PHE A 4 9.95 -4.56 -8.68
N THR A 5 10.46 -5.37 -9.60
CA THR A 5 10.04 -6.76 -9.93
C THR A 5 8.76 -7.26 -9.22
N THR A 6 7.63 -6.98 -9.85
CA THR A 6 6.21 -7.29 -9.50
C THR A 6 5.52 -6.48 -8.39
N VAL A 7 5.95 -6.41 -7.13
CA VAL A 7 5.48 -5.30 -6.25
C VAL A 7 6.57 -4.76 -5.30
N VAL A 8 7.53 -5.58 -4.83
CA VAL A 8 8.91 -5.09 -4.50
C VAL A 8 10.00 -6.17 -4.74
N LEU A 9 9.79 -7.46 -4.45
CA LEU A 9 10.79 -8.55 -4.65
C LEU A 9 10.17 -9.90 -5.06
N ASP A 10 8.94 -9.91 -5.58
CA ASP A 10 8.14 -11.12 -5.81
C ASP A 10 8.02 -12.03 -4.57
N TRP A 11 7.68 -11.41 -3.42
CA TRP A 11 7.72 -12.07 -2.11
C TRP A 11 6.83 -13.32 -2.01
N HIS A 12 5.79 -13.47 -2.82
CA HIS A 12 4.95 -14.67 -2.82
C HIS A 12 5.52 -15.82 -3.65
N SER A 13 6.32 -15.56 -4.69
CA SER A 13 6.90 -16.63 -5.53
C SER A 13 8.35 -16.98 -5.17
N THR A 14 9.02 -16.13 -4.38
CA THR A 14 10.45 -16.25 -4.15
C THR A 14 10.83 -17.38 -3.20
N GLU A 15 11.87 -18.12 -3.59
CA GLU A 15 12.53 -19.13 -2.75
C GLU A 15 13.74 -18.55 -1.97
N ASN A 16 14.12 -17.30 -2.24
CA ASN A 16 15.30 -16.70 -1.63
C ASN A 16 15.04 -16.26 -0.19
N LEU A 17 15.63 -16.95 0.79
CA LEU A 17 15.52 -16.66 2.22
C LEU A 17 15.70 -15.18 2.60
N TYR A 18 16.62 -14.46 1.96
CA TYR A 18 16.83 -13.04 2.24
C TYR A 18 15.58 -12.22 1.91
N ILE A 19 14.95 -12.49 0.76
CA ILE A 19 13.73 -11.81 0.34
C ILE A 19 12.57 -12.18 1.26
N ILE A 20 12.48 -13.46 1.65
CA ILE A 20 11.44 -13.96 2.56
C ILE A 20 11.46 -13.19 3.88
N VAL A 21 12.62 -13.11 4.51
CA VAL A 21 12.80 -12.43 5.81
C VAL A 21 12.54 -10.93 5.68
N LEU A 22 13.03 -10.29 4.61
CA LEU A 22 12.76 -8.87 4.36
C LEU A 22 11.26 -8.58 4.25
N GLY A 23 10.50 -9.41 3.54
CA GLY A 23 9.05 -9.23 3.43
C GLY A 23 8.32 -9.41 4.76
N TYR A 24 8.78 -10.31 5.63
CA TYR A 24 8.23 -10.44 6.99
C TYR A 24 8.52 -9.21 7.86
N VAL A 25 9.73 -8.67 7.77
CA VAL A 25 10.10 -7.43 8.48
C VAL A 25 9.27 -6.25 7.97
N GLU A 26 9.13 -6.12 6.66
CA GLU A 26 8.30 -5.08 6.03
C GLU A 26 6.85 -5.19 6.50
N SER A 27 6.27 -6.40 6.48
CA SER A 27 4.91 -6.66 6.97
C SER A 27 4.73 -6.26 8.44
N ALA A 28 5.68 -6.60 9.30
CA ALA A 28 5.65 -6.22 10.71
C ALA A 28 5.69 -4.70 10.90
N ILE A 29 6.54 -4.00 10.14
CA ILE A 29 6.62 -2.52 10.17
C ILE A 29 5.28 -1.92 9.74
N ILE A 30 4.70 -2.40 8.63
CA ILE A 30 3.40 -1.93 8.15
C ILE A 30 2.33 -2.11 9.22
N PHE A 31 2.26 -3.26 9.90
CA PHE A 31 1.28 -3.47 10.99
C PHE A 31 1.46 -2.51 12.14
N ILE A 32 2.68 -2.36 12.65
CA ILE A 32 2.94 -1.49 13.80
C ILE A 32 2.57 -0.04 13.46
N VAL A 33 3.00 0.44 12.28
CA VAL A 33 2.75 1.82 11.85
C VAL A 33 1.27 2.07 11.60
N THR A 34 0.59 1.16 10.89
CA THR A 34 -0.84 1.32 10.60
C THR A 34 -1.69 1.19 11.86
N PHE A 35 -1.34 0.29 12.77
CA PHE A 35 -2.01 0.17 14.07
C PHE A 35 -1.82 1.43 14.92
N ASP A 36 -0.61 1.97 15.03
CA ASP A 36 -0.37 3.25 15.73
C ASP A 36 -1.19 4.39 15.11
N PHE A 37 -1.26 4.44 13.78
CA PHE A 37 -2.04 5.46 13.07
C PHE A 37 -3.55 5.31 13.25
N MET A 38 -4.07 4.09 13.34
CA MET A 38 -5.47 3.85 13.68
C MET A 38 -5.73 4.24 15.14
N TYR A 39 -4.89 3.77 16.07
CA TYR A 39 -5.02 4.02 17.50
C TYR A 39 -4.97 5.52 17.82
N SER A 40 -3.99 6.25 17.25
CA SER A 40 -3.85 7.69 17.39
C SER A 40 -5.14 8.42 16.94
N ARG A 41 -5.78 7.97 15.85
CA ARG A 41 -7.04 8.56 15.34
C ARG A 41 -8.26 8.25 16.21
N ILE A 42 -8.34 7.07 16.81
CA ILE A 42 -9.38 6.73 17.79
C ILE A 42 -9.23 7.63 19.03
N LYS A 43 -7.99 7.75 19.53
CA LYS A 43 -7.68 8.52 20.74
C LYS A 43 -7.72 10.04 20.54
N LYS A 44 -7.61 10.50 19.29
CA LYS A 44 -7.51 11.92 18.89
C LYS A 44 -6.40 12.66 19.64
N ASP A 45 -5.29 11.98 19.91
CA ASP A 45 -4.21 12.47 20.78
C ASP A 45 -3.29 13.47 20.07
N LYS A 46 -3.07 13.30 18.77
CA LYS A 46 -2.27 14.18 17.91
C LYS A 46 -3.18 15.19 17.20
N GLU A 47 -2.74 16.44 17.03
CA GLU A 47 -3.51 17.47 16.29
C GLU A 47 -3.86 17.03 14.86
N ILE A 48 -2.96 16.31 14.18
CA ILE A 48 -3.17 15.67 12.87
C ILE A 48 -4.32 14.64 12.87
N SER A 49 -4.63 14.06 14.03
CA SER A 49 -5.64 13.01 14.18
C SER A 49 -7.01 13.53 14.62
N LYS A 50 -7.08 14.75 15.21
CA LYS A 50 -8.32 15.37 15.68
C LYS A 50 -9.30 15.71 14.55
N PHE A 51 -8.79 16.18 13.41
CA PHE A 51 -9.59 16.56 12.23
C PHE A 51 -9.32 15.62 11.04
N SER A 52 -9.50 14.33 11.27
CA SER A 52 -9.34 13.30 10.23
C SER A 52 -10.52 13.29 9.27
N GLN A 53 -10.28 13.36 7.96
CA GLN A 53 -11.34 13.11 6.98
C GLN A 53 -11.63 11.61 6.87
N PRO A 54 -12.84 11.19 6.46
CA PRO A 54 -13.16 9.77 6.24
C PRO A 54 -12.21 9.08 5.25
N SER A 55 -11.69 9.81 4.27
CA SER A 55 -10.70 9.31 3.30
C SER A 55 -9.36 8.93 3.95
N ASP A 56 -8.97 9.57 5.05
CA ASP A 56 -7.74 9.24 5.77
C ASP A 56 -7.87 7.93 6.54
N TRP A 57 -9.06 7.68 7.10
CA TRP A 57 -9.37 6.40 7.73
C TRP A 57 -9.38 5.26 6.74
N PHE A 58 -10.04 5.46 5.59
CA PHE A 58 -10.13 4.46 4.54
C PHE A 58 -8.74 4.03 4.05
N PHE A 59 -7.83 5.00 3.86
CA PHE A 59 -6.45 4.73 3.47
C PHE A 59 -5.71 3.84 4.49
N VAL A 60 -5.72 4.21 5.77
CA VAL A 60 -4.95 3.47 6.79
C VAL A 60 -5.53 2.07 7.00
N ILE A 61 -6.85 1.93 7.01
CA ILE A 61 -7.51 0.63 7.14
C ILE A 61 -7.17 -0.27 5.95
N TRP A 62 -7.24 0.24 4.72
CA TRP A 62 -6.91 -0.56 3.55
C TRP A 62 -5.42 -0.91 3.50
N LEU A 63 -4.54 -0.01 3.94
CA LEU A 63 -3.10 -0.28 4.05
C LEU A 63 -2.83 -1.41 5.05
N PHE A 64 -3.51 -1.41 6.20
CA PHE A 64 -3.45 -2.49 7.17
C PHE A 64 -3.97 -3.82 6.58
N LEU A 65 -5.13 -3.81 5.93
CA LEU A 65 -5.71 -5.01 5.30
C LEU A 65 -4.81 -5.57 4.19
N MET A 66 -4.19 -4.70 3.41
CA MET A 66 -3.20 -5.07 2.39
C MET A 66 -2.01 -5.81 3.00
N GLY A 67 -1.41 -5.24 4.06
CA GLY A 67 -0.31 -5.90 4.78
C GLY A 67 -0.75 -7.23 5.42
N LEU A 68 -1.97 -7.28 5.97
CA LEU A 68 -2.50 -8.43 6.69
C LEU A 68 -2.71 -9.61 5.76
N THR A 69 -3.37 -9.34 4.66
CA THR A 69 -3.67 -10.38 3.67
C THR A 69 -2.41 -10.83 2.94
N ALA A 70 -1.45 -9.95 2.66
CA ALA A 70 -0.15 -10.34 2.10
C ALA A 70 0.61 -11.29 3.03
N PHE A 71 0.62 -11.01 4.34
CA PHE A 71 1.23 -11.86 5.36
C PHE A 71 0.54 -13.23 5.46
N ILE A 72 -0.80 -13.26 5.49
CA ILE A 72 -1.54 -14.52 5.58
C ILE A 72 -1.30 -15.39 4.34
N VAL A 73 -1.34 -14.79 3.14
CA VAL A 73 -0.99 -15.48 1.90
C VAL A 73 0.41 -16.08 2.00
N ARG A 74 1.39 -15.34 2.52
CA ARG A 74 2.74 -15.83 2.72
C ARG A 74 2.79 -17.05 3.65
N VAL A 75 2.12 -16.97 4.80
CA VAL A 75 2.02 -18.10 5.73
C VAL A 75 1.37 -19.32 5.07
N PHE A 76 0.38 -19.13 4.21
CA PHE A 76 -0.28 -20.22 3.49
C PHE A 76 0.65 -20.88 2.47
N ILE A 77 1.55 -20.10 1.86
CA ILE A 77 2.59 -20.62 0.97
C ILE A 77 3.59 -21.44 1.78
N ASP A 78 4.11 -20.88 2.88
CA ASP A 78 5.14 -21.56 3.70
C ASP A 78 4.62 -22.84 4.39
N THR A 79 3.30 -22.94 4.61
CA THR A 79 2.64 -24.14 5.17
C THR A 79 2.06 -25.09 4.11
N ASN A 80 2.27 -24.82 2.82
CA ASN A 80 1.67 -25.57 1.70
C ASN A 80 0.13 -25.69 1.78
N LEU A 81 -0.54 -24.71 2.40
CA LEU A 81 -2.00 -24.65 2.50
C LEU A 81 -2.65 -23.87 1.35
N LEU A 82 -1.86 -23.14 0.56
CA LEU A 82 -2.38 -22.26 -0.48
C LEU A 82 -3.16 -23.01 -1.57
N GLU A 83 -2.71 -24.19 -1.98
CA GLU A 83 -3.35 -24.98 -3.03
C GLU A 83 -4.83 -25.29 -2.71
N ASN A 84 -5.10 -25.64 -1.45
CA ASN A 84 -6.45 -25.93 -0.97
C ASN A 84 -7.24 -24.66 -0.61
N ASN A 85 -6.59 -23.51 -0.49
CA ASN A 85 -7.16 -22.25 0.00
C ASN A 85 -6.86 -21.05 -0.91
N ILE A 86 -6.93 -21.26 -2.24
CA ILE A 86 -6.63 -20.23 -3.23
C ILE A 86 -7.51 -18.97 -3.09
N TRP A 87 -8.68 -19.11 -2.47
CA TRP A 87 -9.58 -18.00 -2.15
C TRP A 87 -8.89 -16.91 -1.32
N MET A 88 -7.92 -17.26 -0.46
CA MET A 88 -7.17 -16.28 0.33
C MET A 88 -6.27 -15.40 -0.56
N TYR A 89 -5.65 -15.99 -1.58
CA TYR A 89 -4.88 -15.25 -2.57
C TYR A 89 -5.77 -14.32 -3.41
N LEU A 90 -6.93 -14.82 -3.85
CA LEU A 90 -7.91 -14.01 -4.58
C LEU A 90 -8.42 -12.85 -3.73
N PHE A 91 -8.69 -13.08 -2.44
CA PHE A 91 -9.11 -12.05 -1.51
C PHE A 91 -8.05 -10.96 -1.34
N HIS A 92 -6.77 -11.34 -1.21
CA HIS A 92 -5.66 -10.40 -1.20
C HIS A 92 -5.62 -9.54 -2.48
N LEU A 93 -5.74 -10.17 -3.66
CA LEU A 93 -5.77 -9.45 -4.94
C LEU A 93 -6.95 -8.49 -5.07
N ILE A 94 -8.14 -8.85 -4.57
CA ILE A 94 -9.30 -7.96 -4.59
C ILE A 94 -9.02 -6.70 -3.79
N ILE A 95 -8.44 -6.82 -2.59
CA ILE A 95 -8.08 -5.66 -1.77
C ILE A 95 -7.01 -4.81 -2.47
N LEU A 96 -6.00 -5.45 -3.09
CA LEU A 96 -4.94 -4.77 -3.83
C LEU A 96 -5.50 -3.94 -4.97
N VAL A 97 -6.34 -4.55 -5.80
CA VAL A 97 -6.95 -3.90 -6.96
C VAL A 97 -7.86 -2.75 -6.52
N GLN A 98 -8.66 -2.94 -5.47
CA GLN A 98 -9.49 -1.86 -4.93
C GLN A 98 -8.64 -0.69 -4.42
N TRP A 99 -7.56 -0.96 -3.69
CA TRP A 99 -6.65 0.08 -3.23
C TRP A 99 -6.01 0.83 -4.42
N ALA A 100 -5.47 0.10 -5.39
CA ALA A 100 -4.76 0.67 -6.53
C ALA A 100 -5.68 1.44 -7.49
N LEU A 101 -6.90 0.96 -7.74
CA LEU A 101 -7.81 1.56 -8.73
C LEU A 101 -8.78 2.57 -8.15
N ILE A 102 -9.11 2.49 -6.86
CA ILE A 102 -10.09 3.39 -6.24
C ILE A 102 -9.37 4.43 -5.39
N ILE A 103 -8.51 4.00 -4.47
CA ILE A 103 -7.95 4.89 -3.46
C ILE A 103 -6.85 5.78 -4.02
N VAL A 104 -5.95 5.24 -4.84
CA VAL A 104 -4.83 6.00 -5.40
C VAL A 104 -5.28 7.08 -6.40
N PRO A 105 -6.09 6.77 -7.45
CA PRO A 105 -6.43 7.76 -8.47
C PRO A 105 -7.55 8.72 -8.06
N PHE A 106 -8.48 8.32 -7.20
CA PHE A 106 -9.58 9.19 -6.74
C PHE A 106 -9.36 9.77 -5.34
N GLY A 107 -8.24 9.42 -4.70
CA GLY A 107 -7.86 9.97 -3.41
C GLY A 107 -7.09 11.30 -3.51
N LYS A 108 -6.69 11.80 -2.34
CA LYS A 108 -5.88 13.02 -2.18
C LYS A 108 -4.47 12.90 -2.80
N TRP A 109 -4.06 11.69 -3.17
CA TRP A 109 -2.76 11.33 -3.73
C TRP A 109 -2.64 11.55 -5.24
N ALA A 110 -3.75 11.70 -5.98
CA ALA A 110 -3.68 12.09 -7.39
C ALA A 110 -2.91 13.43 -7.55
N HIS A 111 -3.01 14.32 -6.55
CA HIS A 111 -2.22 15.56 -6.49
C HIS A 111 -0.72 15.33 -6.46
N PHE A 112 -0.26 14.29 -5.77
CA PHE A 112 1.16 13.96 -5.79
C PHE A 112 1.64 13.62 -7.21
N LEU A 113 0.79 12.96 -8.00
CA LEU A 113 1.11 12.65 -9.39
C LEU A 113 1.05 13.91 -10.27
N TYR A 114 -0.05 14.66 -10.25
CA TYR A 114 -0.23 15.76 -11.20
C TYR A 114 0.56 17.04 -10.85
N ARG A 115 0.91 17.28 -9.58
CA ARG A 115 1.59 18.52 -9.16
C ARG A 115 3.00 18.68 -9.78
N PRO A 116 3.89 17.66 -9.77
CA PRO A 116 5.18 17.75 -10.47
C PRO A 116 5.00 17.99 -11.98
N PHE A 117 4.04 17.33 -12.62
CA PHE A 117 3.75 17.55 -14.04
C PHE A 117 3.26 18.96 -14.32
N ALA A 118 2.39 19.52 -13.47
CA ALA A 118 1.92 20.90 -13.63
C ALA A 118 3.07 21.90 -13.55
N ILE A 119 3.99 21.76 -12.58
CA ILE A 119 5.18 22.62 -12.46
C ILE A 119 6.08 22.47 -13.68
N TYR A 120 6.29 21.24 -14.15
CA TYR A 120 7.09 20.97 -15.34
C TYR A 120 6.50 21.62 -16.61
N PHE A 121 5.20 21.44 -16.86
CA PHE A 121 4.53 22.02 -18.02
C PHE A 121 4.44 23.54 -17.95
N ASP A 122 4.27 24.11 -16.76
CA ASP A 122 4.33 25.56 -16.56
C ASP A 122 5.72 26.11 -16.89
N GLY A 123 6.79 25.42 -16.45
CA GLY A 123 8.16 25.74 -16.82
C GLY A 123 8.40 25.73 -18.33
N ILE A 124 7.92 24.70 -19.04
CA ILE A 124 8.01 24.64 -20.50
C ILE A 124 7.25 25.81 -21.14
N LYS A 125 6.01 26.07 -20.72
CA LYS A 125 5.18 27.15 -21.27
C LYS A 125 5.83 28.52 -21.11
N ASN A 126 6.46 28.78 -19.96
CA ASN A 126 7.16 30.04 -19.69
C ASN A 126 8.48 30.15 -20.49
N SER A 127 9.15 29.04 -20.80
CA SER A 127 10.34 29.04 -21.65
C SER A 127 10.06 29.24 -23.14
N VAL A 128 8.83 28.97 -23.60
CA VAL A 128 8.41 29.09 -25.00
C VAL A 128 7.71 30.43 -25.29
N LYS A 129 7.21 31.13 -24.27
CA LYS A 129 6.69 32.49 -24.42
C LYS A 129 7.84 33.46 -24.70
N ILE A 130 8.00 33.83 -25.97
CA ILE A 130 8.78 35.00 -26.45
C ILE A 130 8.06 36.28 -26.02
#